data_AF-A0A423VWY3-F1
#
_entry.id   AF-A0A423VWY3-F1
#
_cell.length_a   1.000
_cell.length_b   1.000
_cell.length_c   1.000
_cell.angle_alpha   90.00
_cell.angle_beta   90.00
_cell.angle_gamma   90.00
#
_symmetry.space_group_name_H-M   'P 1'
#
loop_
_entity.id
_entity.type
_entity.pdbx_description
1 polymer ?
#
loop_
_entity_poly.entity_id
_entity_poly.type
_entity_poly.pdbx_seq_one_letter_code
_entity_poly.pdbx_strand_id
1 'polypeptide(L)'
;MQFSTRPALAAFLLATGVLAKPCSKGHHVQHHPTTLSIPAVSTTFSILPFTEPSSTVIQPTSTLITSVIIATPSTTASSSSSSVVVVTPSTTATSSAAAATTTAAASSSSLTTDQQSALDIQNNVRAEVSETALVWDDALASDALAWAQNLASSGGSSGTLTHATGTGEGENLYWQSNSDNPYTNAATAWVEEKSTYNGEAITGTGNFEEYGHYTQIIWKSTTKVGMGIASDGSGGYYVVARYTPEGNV
;
A
#
# COMPACT_ATOMS: atom_id res chain seq x y z
N MET A 1 -6.83 -36.81 -13.30
CA MET A 1 -8.31 -36.64 -13.27
C MET A 1 -8.60 -35.22 -13.72
N GLN A 2 -9.66 -35.04 -14.50
CA GLN A 2 -9.92 -33.95 -15.46
C GLN A 2 -9.85 -32.52 -14.89
N PHE A 3 -9.18 -31.63 -15.63
CA PHE A 3 -9.42 -30.19 -15.55
C PHE A 3 -10.71 -29.86 -16.32
N SER A 4 -11.68 -29.29 -15.60
CA SER A 4 -12.94 -28.81 -16.16
C SER A 4 -12.81 -27.34 -16.53
N THR A 5 -12.62 -27.07 -17.82
CA THR A 5 -12.73 -25.72 -18.40
C THR A 5 -14.20 -25.38 -18.62
N ARG A 6 -14.71 -24.36 -17.91
CA ARG A 6 -16.00 -23.74 -18.22
C ARG A 6 -15.81 -22.64 -19.29
N PRO A 7 -16.62 -22.60 -20.36
CA PRO A 7 -16.55 -21.53 -21.35
C PRO A 7 -17.37 -20.30 -20.92
N ALA A 8 -16.86 -19.12 -21.24
CA ALA A 8 -17.55 -17.84 -21.12
C ALA A 8 -18.70 -17.74 -22.13
N LEU A 9 -19.89 -17.37 -21.65
CA LEU A 9 -21.07 -17.07 -22.47
C LEU A 9 -20.91 -15.67 -23.09
N ALA A 10 -20.94 -15.60 -24.42
CA ALA A 10 -21.07 -14.37 -25.17
C ALA A 10 -22.50 -13.82 -25.04
N ALA A 11 -22.63 -12.58 -24.55
CA ALA A 11 -23.89 -11.86 -24.49
C ALA A 11 -24.20 -11.21 -25.86
N PHE A 12 -25.32 -11.63 -26.43
CA PHE A 12 -25.91 -11.14 -27.67
C PHE A 12 -26.82 -9.94 -27.30
N LEU A 13 -26.42 -8.71 -27.60
CA LEU A 13 -27.32 -7.54 -27.46
C LEU A 13 -27.95 -7.22 -28.83
N LEU A 14 -29.24 -7.51 -28.92
CA LEU A 14 -30.13 -7.10 -30.00
C LEU A 14 -30.39 -5.60 -29.93
N ALA A 15 -30.19 -4.94 -31.06
CA ALA A 15 -30.61 -3.58 -31.32
C ALA A 15 -32.16 -3.49 -31.33
N THR A 16 -32.70 -2.50 -30.63
CA THR A 16 -34.05 -1.97 -30.90
C THR A 16 -33.95 -0.47 -31.08
N GLY A 17 -34.32 -0.04 -32.29
CA GLY A 17 -34.34 1.36 -32.67
C GLY A 17 -35.55 2.09 -32.08
N VAL A 18 -35.36 3.39 -31.83
CA VAL A 18 -36.46 4.33 -31.62
C VAL A 18 -36.16 5.64 -32.37
N LEU A 19 -36.92 5.81 -33.45
CA LEU A 19 -37.68 6.99 -33.86
C LEU A 19 -36.97 8.34 -34.07
N ALA A 20 -36.93 8.72 -35.35
CA ALA A 20 -36.54 10.02 -35.88
C ALA A 20 -37.54 11.15 -35.58
N LYS A 21 -37.02 12.40 -35.57
CA LYS A 21 -37.76 13.63 -35.93
C LYS A 21 -36.89 14.51 -36.85
N PRO A 22 -37.51 15.29 -37.77
CA PRO A 22 -36.82 15.80 -38.95
C PRO A 22 -36.39 17.27 -38.81
N CYS A 23 -35.32 17.66 -39.50
CA CYS A 23 -35.11 19.05 -39.90
C CYS A 23 -34.30 19.19 -41.20
N SER A 24 -35.01 19.65 -42.24
CA SER A 24 -34.65 20.59 -43.32
C SER A 24 -33.32 20.52 -44.10
N LYS A 25 -33.52 20.36 -45.44
CA LYS A 25 -32.85 21.01 -46.59
C LYS A 25 -31.32 21.11 -46.62
N GLY A 26 -30.71 20.39 -47.56
CA GLY A 26 -29.36 20.64 -48.08
C GLY A 26 -29.09 19.85 -49.36
N HIS A 27 -28.37 20.46 -50.29
CA HIS A 27 -28.21 20.09 -51.69
C HIS A 27 -27.77 18.65 -52.00
N HIS A 28 -28.31 18.15 -53.11
CA HIS A 28 -27.97 16.90 -53.78
C HIS A 28 -26.54 16.99 -54.37
N VAL A 29 -25.58 16.31 -53.74
CA VAL A 29 -24.27 16.02 -54.35
C VAL A 29 -24.15 14.51 -54.46
N GLN A 30 -24.20 14.00 -55.69
CA GLN A 30 -23.91 12.60 -55.96
C GLN A 30 -22.42 12.33 -55.71
N HIS A 31 -22.12 11.54 -54.68
CA HIS A 31 -20.81 10.93 -54.51
C HIS A 31 -20.91 9.45 -54.88
N HIS A 32 -20.18 9.06 -55.93
CA HIS A 32 -19.96 7.68 -56.31
C HIS A 32 -19.14 6.96 -55.23
N PRO A 33 -19.50 5.73 -54.81
CA PRO A 33 -18.66 4.94 -53.93
C PRO A 33 -17.44 4.44 -54.71
N THR A 34 -16.25 4.90 -54.31
CA THR A 34 -14.97 4.31 -54.76
C THR A 34 -14.66 3.13 -53.85
N THR A 35 -14.83 1.91 -54.37
CA THR A 35 -14.47 0.68 -53.66
C THR A 35 -12.95 0.55 -53.59
N LEU A 36 -12.37 0.79 -52.41
CA LEU A 36 -10.97 0.49 -52.13
C LEU A 36 -10.82 -1.02 -51.86
N SER A 37 -10.23 -1.72 -52.82
CA SER A 37 -9.83 -3.12 -52.71
C SER A 37 -8.54 -3.20 -51.88
N ILE A 38 -8.60 -3.89 -50.74
CA ILE A 38 -7.44 -4.15 -49.87
C ILE A 38 -6.91 -5.56 -50.20
N PRO A 39 -5.62 -5.75 -50.49
CA PRO A 39 -5.07 -7.10 -50.66
C PRO A 39 -4.98 -7.82 -49.31
N ALA A 40 -5.49 -9.06 -49.26
CA ALA A 40 -5.32 -9.94 -48.12
C ALA A 40 -3.86 -10.42 -48.04
N VAL A 41 -3.16 -10.02 -46.97
CA VAL A 41 -1.84 -10.58 -46.63
C VAL A 41 -2.08 -11.87 -45.86
N SER A 42 -1.70 -12.99 -46.46
CA SER A 42 -1.70 -14.31 -45.83
C SER A 42 -0.38 -14.49 -45.09
N THR A 43 -0.41 -14.35 -43.77
CA THR A 43 0.75 -14.62 -42.91
C THR A 43 0.68 -16.07 -42.43
N THR A 44 1.48 -16.95 -43.02
CA THR A 44 1.68 -18.31 -42.52
C THR A 44 2.64 -18.25 -41.32
N PHE A 45 2.13 -18.50 -40.12
CA PHE A 45 2.96 -18.64 -38.92
C PHE A 45 3.47 -20.09 -38.85
N SER A 46 4.79 -20.28 -38.98
CA SER A 46 5.44 -21.57 -38.69
C SER A 46 5.53 -21.77 -37.18
N ILE A 47 4.88 -22.81 -36.67
CA ILE A 47 4.93 -23.22 -35.27
C ILE A 47 6.14 -24.15 -35.11
N LEU A 48 7.15 -23.70 -34.37
CA LEU A 48 8.22 -24.56 -33.88
C LEU A 48 7.82 -25.08 -32.48
N PRO A 49 8.00 -26.39 -32.18
CA PRO A 49 7.76 -26.90 -30.83
C PRO A 49 8.90 -26.46 -29.91
N PHE A 50 8.60 -25.58 -28.95
CA PHE A 50 9.56 -25.23 -27.90
C PHE A 50 9.41 -26.17 -26.71
N THR A 51 10.52 -26.82 -26.38
CA THR A 51 10.69 -27.89 -25.40
C THR A 51 10.67 -27.32 -23.97
N GLU A 52 9.88 -27.94 -23.07
CA GLU A 52 9.95 -27.67 -21.62
C GLU A 52 11.31 -28.10 -21.04
N PRO A 53 12.02 -27.24 -20.29
CA PRO A 53 13.06 -27.70 -19.38
C PRO A 53 12.45 -28.16 -18.06
N SER A 54 12.73 -29.41 -17.68
CA SER A 54 12.37 -30.02 -16.40
C SER A 54 12.90 -29.22 -15.19
N SER A 55 12.01 -28.99 -14.24
CA SER A 55 12.32 -28.48 -12.90
C SER A 55 13.19 -29.48 -12.12
N THR A 56 14.38 -29.06 -11.70
CA THR A 56 15.16 -29.75 -10.66
C THR A 56 14.88 -29.06 -9.33
N VAL A 57 14.09 -29.72 -8.48
CA VAL A 57 13.82 -29.32 -7.10
C VAL A 57 15.02 -29.70 -6.24
N ILE A 58 15.74 -28.70 -5.69
CA ILE A 58 16.78 -28.93 -4.69
C ILE A 58 16.15 -28.66 -3.31
N GLN A 59 15.98 -29.71 -2.52
CA GLN A 59 15.53 -29.63 -1.13
C GLN A 59 16.62 -29.01 -0.24
N PRO A 60 16.29 -28.10 0.71
CA PRO A 60 17.25 -27.66 1.72
C PRO A 60 17.51 -28.78 2.73
N THR A 61 18.79 -29.09 2.93
CA THR A 61 19.29 -30.04 3.94
C THR A 61 19.21 -29.38 5.32
N SER A 62 18.30 -29.86 6.17
CA SER A 62 18.19 -29.45 7.56
C SER A 62 19.40 -29.95 8.36
N THR A 63 20.20 -29.02 8.90
CA THR A 63 21.29 -29.36 9.82
C THR A 63 20.87 -28.97 11.24
N LEU A 64 20.65 -30.00 12.06
CA LEU A 64 20.45 -29.90 13.50
C LEU A 64 21.71 -29.34 14.16
N ILE A 65 21.57 -28.27 14.95
CA ILE A 65 22.62 -27.84 15.87
C ILE A 65 22.11 -27.99 17.31
N THR A 66 22.87 -28.81 18.02
CA THR A 66 22.71 -29.31 19.37
C THR A 66 22.62 -28.23 20.43
N SER A 67 21.67 -28.42 21.34
CA SER A 67 21.47 -27.71 22.60
C SER A 67 22.74 -27.61 23.44
N VAL A 68 23.06 -26.39 23.90
CA VAL A 68 23.97 -26.18 25.02
C VAL A 68 23.15 -25.69 26.21
N ILE A 69 23.03 -26.58 27.19
CA ILE A 69 22.43 -26.35 28.51
C ILE A 69 23.53 -25.71 29.37
N ILE A 70 23.35 -24.47 29.81
CA ILE A 70 24.19 -23.89 30.87
C ILE A 70 23.30 -23.45 32.02
N ALA A 71 23.72 -23.90 33.19
CA ALA A 71 23.03 -23.95 34.45
C ALA A 71 22.56 -22.59 35.00
N THR A 72 21.44 -22.64 35.70
CA THR A 72 21.10 -21.72 36.79
C THR A 72 22.14 -21.84 37.92
N PRO A 73 22.33 -20.77 38.70
CA PRO A 73 21.93 -20.92 40.09
C PRO A 73 21.12 -19.74 40.63
N SER A 74 20.27 -20.11 41.57
CA SER A 74 19.42 -19.28 42.41
C SER A 74 20.19 -18.40 43.40
N THR A 75 19.42 -17.52 44.05
CA THR A 75 19.62 -16.91 45.38
C THR A 75 20.42 -15.61 45.46
N THR A 76 19.75 -14.51 45.80
CA THR A 76 19.63 -14.00 47.20
C THR A 76 19.37 -12.50 47.17
N ALA A 77 18.27 -12.08 47.77
CA ALA A 77 18.00 -10.70 48.11
C ALA A 77 19.05 -10.16 49.09
N SER A 78 19.53 -8.93 48.88
CA SER A 78 20.17 -8.17 49.95
C SER A 78 19.86 -6.69 49.79
N SER A 79 18.95 -6.24 50.65
CA SER A 79 18.77 -4.84 51.05
C SER A 79 20.02 -4.39 51.79
N SER A 80 20.55 -3.21 51.48
CA SER A 80 21.45 -2.50 52.37
C SER A 80 21.28 -0.99 52.18
N SER A 81 21.03 -0.35 53.31
CA SER A 81 20.64 1.04 53.48
C SER A 81 21.85 1.97 53.57
N SER A 82 21.58 3.23 53.24
CA SER A 82 22.17 4.45 53.82
C SER A 82 23.63 4.78 53.52
N SER A 83 23.84 5.89 52.82
CA SER A 83 24.63 7.01 53.32
C SER A 83 24.27 8.31 52.58
N VAL A 84 23.79 9.26 53.38
CA VAL A 84 23.54 10.66 53.04
C VAL A 84 24.88 11.35 52.75
N VAL A 85 25.00 12.02 51.61
CA VAL A 85 25.97 13.10 51.43
C VAL A 85 25.21 14.37 51.05
N VAL A 86 25.06 15.22 52.05
CA VAL A 86 24.65 16.62 51.90
C VAL A 86 25.76 17.35 51.17
N VAL A 87 25.55 17.69 49.91
CA VAL A 87 26.35 18.72 49.22
C VAL A 87 25.54 20.01 49.21
N THR A 88 26.09 20.98 49.94
CA THR A 88 25.63 22.36 50.08
C THR A 88 25.54 23.10 48.73
N PRO A 89 24.60 24.04 48.56
CA PRO A 89 24.53 24.89 47.37
C PRO A 89 25.59 25.98 47.46
N SER A 90 26.32 26.22 46.36
CA SER A 90 27.06 27.46 46.19
C SER A 90 26.65 28.10 44.87
N THR A 91 25.97 29.23 45.03
CA THR A 91 25.59 30.16 43.97
C THR A 91 26.82 30.86 43.44
N THR A 92 27.06 30.81 42.13
CA THR A 92 27.70 31.90 41.41
C THR A 92 27.07 32.00 40.04
N ALA A 93 26.23 33.02 39.89
CA ALA A 93 25.77 33.51 38.60
C ALA A 93 26.91 34.32 37.96
N THR A 94 27.22 34.06 36.70
CA THR A 94 27.63 35.10 35.74
C THR A 94 27.17 34.67 34.36
N SER A 95 26.27 35.49 33.82
CA SER A 95 25.74 35.47 32.47
C SER A 95 26.82 35.81 31.45
N SER A 96 26.86 35.10 30.33
CA SER A 96 27.03 35.76 29.04
C SER A 96 26.42 34.89 27.93
N ALA A 97 25.41 35.47 27.30
CA ALA A 97 24.68 34.92 26.18
C ALA A 97 25.52 34.92 24.90
N ALA A 98 25.46 33.83 24.16
CA ALA A 98 25.53 33.86 22.70
C ALA A 98 24.50 32.85 22.18
N ALA A 99 23.37 33.41 21.77
CA ALA A 99 22.27 32.70 21.14
C ALA A 99 22.75 32.07 19.83
N ALA A 100 22.65 30.75 19.75
CA ALA A 100 22.34 30.07 18.51
C ALA A 100 20.97 29.44 18.69
N THR A 101 19.94 30.31 18.69
CA THR A 101 18.58 29.88 18.43
C THR A 101 18.55 29.43 16.97
N THR A 102 18.96 28.20 16.69
CA THR A 102 18.43 27.50 15.53
C THR A 102 16.98 27.27 15.83
N THR A 103 16.15 28.26 15.50
CA THR A 103 14.75 28.05 15.18
C THR A 103 14.76 27.11 13.97
N ALA A 104 14.87 25.81 14.25
CA ALA A 104 14.30 24.82 13.36
C ALA A 104 12.81 25.15 13.39
N ALA A 105 12.38 25.95 12.41
CA ALA A 105 10.99 26.03 12.07
C ALA A 105 10.59 24.58 11.78
N ALA A 106 9.92 23.95 12.75
CA ALA A 106 9.14 22.78 12.49
C ALA A 106 8.16 23.21 11.41
N SER A 107 8.47 22.88 10.17
CA SER A 107 7.50 22.88 9.10
C SER A 107 6.46 21.85 9.51
N SER A 108 5.49 22.26 10.32
CA SER A 108 4.22 21.55 10.40
C SER A 108 3.57 21.79 9.04
N SER A 109 3.98 20.99 8.06
CA SER A 109 3.38 20.95 6.74
C SER A 109 1.90 20.68 6.97
N SER A 110 1.04 21.67 6.72
CA SER A 110 -0.39 21.40 6.69
C SER A 110 -0.62 20.34 5.61
N LEU A 111 -1.29 19.24 5.95
CA LEU A 111 -1.65 18.21 5.00
C LEU A 111 -2.41 18.82 3.82
N THR A 112 -2.20 18.28 2.63
CA THR A 112 -3.10 18.57 1.51
C THR A 112 -4.51 18.09 1.85
N THR A 113 -5.53 18.66 1.19
CA THR A 113 -6.92 18.24 1.38
C THR A 113 -7.13 16.74 1.15
N ASP A 114 -6.44 16.16 0.17
CA ASP A 114 -6.52 14.72 -0.14
C ASP A 114 -5.85 13.86 0.96
N GLN A 115 -4.67 14.26 1.44
CA GLN A 115 -4.02 13.57 2.57
C GLN A 115 -4.86 13.64 3.85
N GLN A 116 -5.43 14.81 4.15
CA GLN A 116 -6.30 14.99 5.31
C GLN A 116 -7.55 14.10 5.20
N SER A 117 -8.18 14.05 4.02
CA SER A 117 -9.35 13.20 3.77
C SER A 117 -9.02 11.72 3.94
N ALA A 118 -7.86 11.26 3.45
CA ALA A 118 -7.40 9.90 3.63
C ALA A 118 -7.12 9.54 5.11
N LEU A 119 -6.56 10.48 5.89
CA LEU A 119 -6.37 10.31 7.33
C LEU A 119 -7.72 10.24 8.07
N ASP A 120 -8.66 11.12 7.71
CA ASP A 120 -9.99 11.18 8.31
C ASP A 120 -10.78 9.89 8.04
N ILE A 121 -10.71 9.33 6.83
CA ILE A 121 -11.34 8.04 6.48
C ILE A 121 -10.83 6.92 7.41
N GLN A 122 -9.51 6.83 7.59
CA GLN A 122 -8.91 5.82 8.46
C GLN A 122 -9.31 6.04 9.93
N ASN A 123 -9.32 7.28 10.39
CA ASN A 123 -9.70 7.62 11.77
C ASN A 123 -11.19 7.41 12.06
N ASN A 124 -12.05 7.60 11.08
CA ASN A 124 -13.47 7.32 11.20
C ASN A 124 -13.72 5.83 11.47
N VAL A 125 -13.12 4.93 10.68
CA VAL A 125 -13.30 3.48 10.91
C VAL A 125 -12.64 3.00 12.19
N ARG A 126 -11.54 3.61 12.63
CA ARG A 126 -10.93 3.33 13.94
C ARG A 126 -11.86 3.74 15.09
N ALA A 127 -12.55 4.87 14.98
CA ALA A 127 -13.51 5.29 15.99
C ALA A 127 -14.70 4.30 16.11
N GLU A 128 -15.16 3.72 15.00
CA GLU A 128 -16.22 2.72 14.99
C GLU A 128 -15.87 1.46 15.79
N VAL A 129 -14.59 1.10 15.83
CA VAL A 129 -14.05 -0.04 16.60
C VAL A 129 -13.40 0.38 17.92
N SER A 130 -13.62 1.63 18.36
CA SER A 130 -13.08 2.19 19.62
C SER A 130 -11.55 2.23 19.72
N GLU A 131 -10.86 2.40 18.57
CA GLU A 131 -9.41 2.55 18.52
C GLU A 131 -8.97 4.02 18.49
N THR A 132 -7.78 4.28 19.01
CA THR A 132 -7.24 5.66 19.08
C THR A 132 -6.93 6.18 17.68
N ALA A 133 -7.27 7.44 17.39
CA ALA A 133 -6.98 8.04 16.08
C ALA A 133 -5.47 8.01 15.76
N LEU A 134 -5.15 7.69 14.51
CA LEU A 134 -3.82 7.79 13.93
C LEU A 134 -3.42 9.26 13.80
N VAL A 135 -2.14 9.52 14.03
CA VAL A 135 -1.50 10.81 13.78
C VAL A 135 -0.64 10.73 12.53
N TRP A 136 -0.73 11.74 11.68
CA TRP A 136 0.15 11.83 10.51
C TRP A 136 1.62 11.98 10.94
N ASP A 137 2.52 11.25 10.30
CA ASP A 137 3.95 11.33 10.52
C ASP A 137 4.69 11.55 9.20
N ASP A 138 5.44 12.66 9.11
CA ASP A 138 6.13 13.06 7.89
C ASP A 138 7.31 12.15 7.54
N ALA A 139 7.91 11.47 8.52
CA ALA A 139 8.97 10.49 8.24
C ALA A 139 8.38 9.26 7.56
N LEU A 140 7.27 8.72 8.10
CA LEU A 140 6.51 7.64 7.46
C LEU A 140 6.03 8.02 6.05
N ALA A 141 5.60 9.27 5.86
CA ALA A 141 5.17 9.75 4.54
C ALA A 141 6.35 9.82 3.54
N SER A 142 7.54 10.19 4.01
CA SER A 142 8.77 10.15 3.21
C SER A 142 9.14 8.72 2.82
N ASP A 143 9.06 7.77 3.76
CA ASP A 143 9.37 6.36 3.51
C ASP A 143 8.33 5.71 2.56
N ALA A 144 7.06 6.07 2.73
CA ALA A 144 5.99 5.69 1.81
C ALA A 144 6.24 6.23 0.39
N LEU A 145 6.65 7.50 0.27
CA LEU A 145 6.95 8.12 -1.02
C LEU A 145 8.12 7.44 -1.71
N ALA A 146 9.20 7.14 -0.98
CA ALA A 146 10.35 6.44 -1.51
C ALA A 146 9.95 5.07 -2.09
N TRP A 147 9.06 4.34 -1.39
CA TRP A 147 8.58 3.06 -1.88
C TRP A 147 7.62 3.19 -3.07
N ALA A 148 6.72 4.17 -3.06
CA ALA A 148 5.84 4.45 -4.19
C ALA A 148 6.66 4.72 -5.47
N GLN A 149 7.75 5.50 -5.36
CA GLN A 149 8.67 5.77 -6.46
C GLN A 149 9.39 4.50 -6.94
N ASN A 150 9.75 3.60 -6.02
CA ASN A 150 10.32 2.31 -6.36
C ASN A 150 9.34 1.46 -7.19
N LEU A 151 8.08 1.34 -6.74
CA LEU A 151 7.03 0.61 -7.46
C LEU A 151 6.74 1.20 -8.83
N ALA A 152 6.67 2.54 -8.93
CA ALA A 152 6.49 3.22 -10.21
C ALA A 152 7.64 2.92 -11.19
N SER A 153 8.88 2.84 -10.68
CA SER A 153 10.07 2.57 -11.49
C SER A 153 10.23 1.10 -11.89
N SER A 154 9.88 0.16 -11.01
CA SER A 154 10.03 -1.28 -11.26
C SER A 154 8.80 -1.90 -11.94
N GLY A 155 7.61 -1.50 -11.53
CA GLY A 155 6.33 -2.00 -12.06
C GLY A 155 5.86 -1.28 -13.32
N GLY A 156 6.32 -0.05 -13.56
CA GLY A 156 5.84 0.77 -14.67
C GLY A 156 4.30 0.83 -14.70
N SER A 157 3.72 0.67 -15.89
CA SER A 157 2.26 0.67 -16.08
C SER A 157 1.58 -0.68 -15.88
N SER A 158 2.27 -1.67 -15.30
CA SER A 158 1.64 -2.96 -14.99
C SER A 158 0.70 -2.92 -13.78
N GLY A 159 0.85 -1.90 -12.91
CA GLY A 159 0.12 -1.83 -11.64
C GLY A 159 0.56 -2.91 -10.63
N THR A 160 1.73 -3.52 -10.82
CA THR A 160 2.21 -4.59 -9.92
C THR A 160 2.54 -4.01 -8.55
N LEU A 161 1.83 -4.49 -7.53
CA LEU A 161 2.06 -4.14 -6.14
C LEU A 161 2.93 -5.20 -5.47
N THR A 162 3.99 -4.78 -4.79
CA THR A 162 4.86 -5.68 -4.03
C THR A 162 5.29 -5.00 -2.76
N HIS A 163 5.17 -5.70 -1.63
CA HIS A 163 5.50 -5.15 -0.33
C HIS A 163 7.00 -4.92 -0.15
N ALA A 164 7.35 -3.85 0.56
CA ALA A 164 8.73 -3.66 1.00
C ALA A 164 9.11 -4.68 2.07
N THR A 165 10.39 -5.01 2.17
CA THR A 165 10.90 -5.97 3.15
C THR A 165 11.81 -5.30 4.18
N GLY A 166 11.70 -5.69 5.45
CA GLY A 166 12.67 -5.31 6.48
C GLY A 166 12.59 -3.86 6.94
N THR A 167 11.45 -3.19 6.76
CA THR A 167 11.22 -1.81 7.20
C THR A 167 10.91 -1.71 8.70
N GLY A 168 10.28 -2.74 9.28
CA GLY A 168 9.74 -2.69 10.64
C GLY A 168 8.49 -1.79 10.75
N GLU A 169 7.84 -1.55 9.62
CA GLU A 169 6.67 -0.69 9.48
C GLU A 169 5.56 -1.47 8.78
N GLY A 170 4.32 -1.26 9.21
CA GLY A 170 3.16 -1.77 8.48
C GLY A 170 3.03 -1.08 7.12
N GLU A 171 2.41 -1.74 6.15
CA GLU A 171 2.31 -1.22 4.78
C GLU A 171 0.98 -1.58 4.12
N ASN A 172 0.32 -0.58 3.55
CA ASN A 172 -0.76 -0.78 2.58
C ASN A 172 -0.36 -0.23 1.22
N LEU A 173 -0.73 -0.96 0.16
CA LEU A 173 -0.41 -0.61 -1.21
C LEU A 173 -1.69 -0.43 -2.03
N TYR A 174 -1.66 0.50 -2.96
CA TYR A 174 -2.78 0.74 -3.87
C TYR A 174 -2.26 1.24 -5.22
N TRP A 175 -2.95 0.84 -6.28
CA TRP A 175 -2.71 1.36 -7.62
C TRP A 175 -4.02 1.77 -8.27
N GLN A 176 -3.97 2.86 -9.02
CA GLN A 176 -5.10 3.30 -9.85
C GLN A 176 -4.62 3.97 -11.13
N SER A 177 -5.49 3.98 -12.14
CA SER A 177 -5.33 4.78 -13.34
C SER A 177 -6.09 6.10 -13.24
N ASN A 178 -5.46 7.22 -13.62
CA ASN A 178 -6.05 8.52 -13.91
C ASN A 178 -7.26 8.90 -13.05
N SER A 179 -7.00 9.34 -11.83
CA SER A 179 -8.04 9.82 -10.92
C SER A 179 -7.55 11.02 -10.11
N ASP A 180 -8.50 11.87 -9.73
CA ASP A 180 -8.28 12.88 -8.71
C ASP A 180 -8.31 12.23 -7.32
N ASN A 181 -7.67 12.86 -6.36
CA ASN A 181 -7.65 12.46 -4.94
C ASN A 181 -7.15 11.03 -4.68
N PRO A 182 -5.96 10.68 -5.17
CA PRO A 182 -5.44 9.33 -5.09
C PRO A 182 -5.26 8.80 -3.65
N TYR A 183 -4.97 9.66 -2.67
CA TYR A 183 -4.87 9.25 -1.27
C TYR A 183 -6.22 8.83 -0.72
N THR A 184 -7.26 9.63 -0.97
CA THR A 184 -8.65 9.34 -0.57
C THR A 184 -9.15 8.05 -1.19
N ASN A 185 -8.87 7.82 -2.49
CA ASN A 185 -9.29 6.60 -3.18
C ASN A 185 -8.63 5.36 -2.57
N ALA A 186 -7.33 5.43 -2.28
CA ALA A 186 -6.60 4.34 -1.63
C ALA A 186 -7.17 4.02 -0.24
N ALA A 187 -7.34 5.05 0.61
CA ALA A 187 -7.90 4.88 1.94
C ALA A 187 -9.32 4.30 1.90
N THR A 188 -10.16 4.76 0.96
CA THR A 188 -11.51 4.23 0.75
C THR A 188 -11.49 2.75 0.39
N ALA A 189 -10.70 2.37 -0.61
CA ALA A 189 -10.59 0.98 -1.06
C ALA A 189 -10.13 0.05 0.08
N TRP A 190 -9.15 0.47 0.86
CA TRP A 190 -8.67 -0.31 2.01
C TRP A 190 -9.71 -0.46 3.11
N VAL A 191 -10.54 0.56 3.39
CA VAL A 191 -11.57 0.44 4.43
C VAL A 191 -12.80 -0.36 3.97
N GLU A 192 -13.07 -0.45 2.67
CA GLU A 192 -14.18 -1.25 2.13
C GLU A 192 -14.02 -2.75 2.39
N GLU A 193 -12.79 -3.22 2.60
CA GLU A 193 -12.48 -4.58 3.06
C GLU A 193 -13.05 -4.90 4.45
N LYS A 194 -13.52 -3.90 5.21
CA LYS A 194 -14.34 -4.14 6.40
C LYS A 194 -15.48 -5.13 6.15
N SER A 195 -16.03 -5.15 4.95
CA SER A 195 -17.15 -6.03 4.56
C SER A 195 -16.78 -7.51 4.50
N THR A 196 -15.51 -7.85 4.33
CA THR A 196 -14.99 -9.23 4.22
C THR A 196 -14.38 -9.72 5.54
N TYR A 197 -14.05 -8.81 6.46
CA TYR A 197 -13.47 -9.15 7.77
C TYR A 197 -14.53 -9.52 8.82
N ASN A 198 -14.40 -10.68 9.45
CA ASN A 198 -15.36 -11.21 10.43
C ASN A 198 -14.81 -11.24 11.87
N GLY A 199 -13.70 -10.55 12.14
CA GLY A 199 -13.08 -10.52 13.47
C GLY A 199 -12.21 -11.73 13.80
N GLU A 200 -11.85 -12.52 12.78
CA GLU A 200 -10.92 -13.63 12.90
C GLU A 200 -9.54 -13.20 13.39
N ALA A 201 -8.83 -14.11 14.05
CA ALA A 201 -7.48 -13.85 14.52
C ALA A 201 -6.50 -13.73 13.35
N ILE A 202 -5.73 -12.65 13.33
CA ILE A 202 -4.64 -12.43 12.40
C ILE A 202 -3.42 -13.20 12.90
N THR A 203 -3.27 -14.45 12.44
CA THR A 203 -2.06 -15.24 12.67
C THR A 203 -1.20 -15.09 11.43
N GLY A 204 0.02 -14.53 11.53
CA GLY A 204 0.93 -14.12 10.43
C GLY A 204 1.29 -15.14 9.32
N THR A 205 0.50 -16.19 9.17
CA THR A 205 0.51 -17.21 8.11
C THR A 205 -0.82 -17.25 7.32
N GLY A 206 -1.69 -16.24 7.42
CA GLY A 206 -2.98 -16.16 6.73
C GLY A 206 -2.91 -15.54 5.34
N ASN A 207 -3.89 -15.83 4.48
CA ASN A 207 -4.05 -15.09 3.22
C ASN A 207 -4.84 -13.80 3.50
N PHE A 208 -4.12 -12.72 3.80
CA PHE A 208 -4.65 -11.40 4.13
C PHE A 208 -5.14 -10.61 2.92
N GLU A 209 -5.16 -11.21 1.72
CA GLU A 209 -5.52 -10.54 0.47
C GLU A 209 -6.93 -9.91 0.50
N GLU A 210 -7.86 -10.42 1.31
CA GLU A 210 -9.25 -9.93 1.33
C GLU A 210 -9.51 -8.83 2.37
N TYR A 211 -8.69 -8.70 3.42
CA TYR A 211 -8.95 -7.78 4.54
C TYR A 211 -7.72 -7.19 5.22
N GLY A 212 -6.52 -7.53 4.74
CA GLY A 212 -5.25 -7.13 5.36
C GLY A 212 -5.07 -5.62 5.42
N HIS A 213 -5.60 -4.89 4.43
CA HIS A 213 -5.47 -3.44 4.43
C HIS A 213 -6.37 -2.83 5.51
N TYR A 214 -7.61 -3.32 5.65
CA TYR A 214 -8.51 -2.87 6.72
C TYR A 214 -7.94 -3.20 8.10
N THR A 215 -7.47 -4.43 8.33
CA THR A 215 -6.96 -4.83 9.65
C THR A 215 -5.70 -4.07 10.06
N GLN A 216 -4.85 -3.68 9.10
CA GLN A 216 -3.74 -2.77 9.36
C GLN A 216 -4.23 -1.39 9.81
N ILE A 217 -5.25 -0.83 9.16
CA ILE A 217 -5.82 0.48 9.52
C ILE A 217 -6.38 0.46 10.94
N ILE A 218 -7.11 -0.59 11.31
CA ILE A 218 -7.72 -0.70 12.65
C ILE A 218 -6.82 -1.34 13.70
N TRP A 219 -5.54 -1.56 13.40
CA TRP A 219 -4.65 -2.24 14.34
C TRP A 219 -4.46 -1.41 15.61
N LYS A 220 -4.76 -2.01 16.75
CA LYS A 220 -4.80 -1.34 18.06
C LYS A 220 -3.49 -0.66 18.44
N SER A 221 -2.37 -1.36 18.24
CA SER A 221 -1.06 -0.86 18.62
C SER A 221 -0.51 0.21 17.67
N THR A 222 -1.04 0.30 16.45
CA THR A 222 -0.61 1.30 15.46
C THR A 222 -1.13 2.67 15.87
N THR A 223 -0.25 3.67 15.86
CA THR A 223 -0.55 5.04 16.35
C THR A 223 -0.28 6.12 15.33
N LYS A 224 0.54 5.85 14.31
CA LYS A 224 0.91 6.81 13.29
C LYS A 224 0.80 6.22 11.90
N VAL A 225 0.54 7.10 10.94
CA VAL A 225 0.52 6.78 9.52
C VAL A 225 1.18 7.88 8.72
N GLY A 226 1.83 7.53 7.61
CA GLY A 226 2.24 8.48 6.59
C GLY A 226 2.01 7.87 5.22
N MET A 227 1.59 8.67 4.23
CA MET A 227 1.28 8.19 2.90
C MET A 227 2.07 8.93 1.81
N GLY A 228 2.50 8.17 0.81
CA GLY A 228 3.25 8.66 -0.34
C GLY A 228 2.63 8.22 -1.66
N ILE A 229 2.86 9.01 -2.71
CA ILE A 229 2.36 8.73 -4.06
C ILE A 229 3.43 8.96 -5.12
N ALA A 230 3.48 8.09 -6.12
CA ALA A 230 4.29 8.28 -7.32
C ALA A 230 3.50 7.92 -8.58
N SER A 231 3.70 8.70 -9.66
CA SER A 231 3.16 8.38 -10.98
C SER A 231 4.14 7.50 -11.76
N ASP A 232 3.61 6.59 -12.57
CA ASP A 232 4.37 5.80 -13.55
C ASP A 232 4.70 6.58 -14.84
N GLY A 233 4.26 7.83 -14.97
CA GLY A 233 4.43 8.67 -16.16
C GLY A 233 3.50 8.35 -17.34
N SER A 234 2.63 7.36 -17.20
CA SER A 234 1.68 6.88 -18.22
C SER A 234 0.22 6.94 -17.77
N GLY A 235 -0.04 7.65 -16.67
CA GLY A 235 -1.38 7.83 -16.09
C GLY A 235 -1.72 6.85 -14.97
N GLY A 236 -0.78 6.00 -14.53
CA GLY A 236 -0.88 5.19 -13.33
C GLY A 236 -0.31 5.92 -12.11
N TYR A 237 -0.89 5.64 -10.94
CA TYR A 237 -0.44 6.15 -9.65
C TYR A 237 -0.31 5.01 -8.65
N TYR A 238 0.87 4.89 -8.04
CA TYR A 238 1.14 4.02 -6.90
C TYR A 238 0.99 4.83 -5.63
N VAL A 239 0.14 4.36 -4.72
CA VAL A 239 -0.07 4.95 -3.39
C VAL A 239 0.39 3.94 -2.35
N VAL A 240 1.18 4.41 -1.40
CA VAL A 240 1.72 3.61 -0.29
C VAL A 240 1.34 4.31 1.02
N ALA A 241 0.92 3.53 2.01
CA ALA A 241 0.82 3.98 3.40
C ALA A 241 1.81 3.19 4.26
N ARG A 242 2.47 3.88 5.19
CA ARG A 242 3.34 3.31 6.22
C ARG A 242 2.73 3.52 7.59
N TYR A 243 2.84 2.50 8.44
CA TYR A 243 2.23 2.47 9.76
C TYR A 243 3.25 2.12 10.84
N THR A 244 3.21 2.80 11.99
CA THR A 244 4.03 2.41 13.14
C THR A 244 3.27 2.48 14.48
N PRO A 245 3.50 1.52 15.39
CA PRO A 245 4.03 0.18 15.16
C PRO A 245 3.29 -0.59 14.04
N GLU A 246 3.97 -1.57 13.44
CA GLU A 246 3.38 -2.43 12.40
C GLU A 246 2.17 -3.20 12.93
N GLY A 247 1.18 -3.40 12.05
CA GLY A 247 0.02 -4.26 12.32
C GLY A 247 0.15 -5.59 11.60
N ASN A 248 -0.91 -6.41 11.71
CA ASN A 248 -0.97 -7.74 11.10
C ASN A 248 0.16 -8.70 11.54
N VAL A 249 0.62 -8.58 12.79
CA VAL A 249 1.68 -9.40 13.42
C VAL A 249 1.17 -10.30 14.53
#